data_AF-M4BY31-F1
#
_entry.id   AF-M4BY31-F1
#
_cell.length_a   1.000
_cell.length_b   1.000
_cell.length_c   1.000
_cell.angle_alpha   90.00
_cell.angle_beta   90.00
_cell.angle_gamma   90.00
#
_symmetry.space_group_name_H-M   'P 1'
#
loop_
_entity.id
_entity.type
_entity.pdbx_description
1 polymer ?
#
loop_
_entity_poly.entity_id
_entity_poly.type
_entity_poly.pdbx_seq_one_letter_code
_entity_poly.pdbx_strand_id
1 'polypeptide(L)'
;MDGAKCTNAGADLPSSCKAFNGLNGTPNLGPNVGCSQRETDPRAPYLNNFWCSFPGPCAQKYRKEKTPECRAQYPGGLCPMGVQPDGGNCTFSYKILGFLKLDDLVGITKMGFADYKQFCESGGVEFKARNTGQGFEVEQSIDFWRNPGDPNANAGRSAQMVGMYNYLVSSGVSPNMIPLPDVATLTANNPKCYENSGMCRHAQYGCRRSGYSQICTECSAGESGCEKAPA
;
A
#
# COMPACT_ATOMS: atom_id res chain seq x y z
N MET A 1 -4.97 3.44 -13.81
CA MET A 1 -5.44 2.28 -13.03
C MET A 1 -6.17 1.35 -13.98
N ASP A 2 -5.76 0.09 -14.06
CA ASP A 2 -6.10 -0.85 -15.15
C ASP A 2 -7.51 -1.43 -15.05
N GLY A 3 -8.48 -0.61 -14.63
CA GLY A 3 -9.90 -0.99 -14.56
C GLY A 3 -10.18 -2.17 -13.61
N ALA A 4 -9.33 -2.40 -12.61
CA ALA A 4 -9.37 -3.55 -11.69
C ALA A 4 -9.20 -4.92 -12.36
N LYS A 5 -8.55 -4.95 -13.53
CA LYS A 5 -8.17 -6.16 -14.26
C LYS A 5 -6.65 -6.32 -14.22
N CYS A 6 -6.13 -7.55 -14.31
CA CYS A 6 -4.74 -7.80 -14.68
C CYS A 6 -4.40 -7.02 -15.97
N THR A 7 -3.29 -6.28 -15.92
CA THR A 7 -2.72 -5.59 -17.08
C THR A 7 -2.45 -6.60 -18.18
N ASN A 8 -2.88 -6.31 -19.42
CA ASN A 8 -2.61 -7.20 -20.54
C ASN A 8 -1.12 -7.26 -20.86
N ALA A 9 -0.68 -8.43 -21.33
CA ALA A 9 0.54 -8.60 -22.10
C ALA A 9 0.15 -8.62 -23.59
N GLY A 10 0.19 -7.46 -24.24
CA GLY A 10 -0.33 -7.30 -25.60
C GLY A 10 -1.86 -7.35 -25.63
N ALA A 11 -2.43 -8.26 -26.42
CA ALA A 11 -3.88 -8.41 -26.56
C ALA A 11 -4.51 -9.33 -25.49
N ASP A 12 -3.70 -10.06 -24.72
CA ASP A 12 -4.17 -11.11 -23.81
C ASP A 12 -3.65 -10.92 -22.38
N LEU A 13 -4.14 -11.70 -21.44
CA LEU A 13 -3.66 -11.76 -20.07
C LEU A 13 -2.27 -12.41 -20.00
N PRO A 14 -1.38 -11.91 -19.14
CA PRO A 14 -0.08 -12.52 -18.90
C PRO A 14 -0.25 -13.93 -18.32
N SER A 15 0.71 -14.82 -18.60
CA SER A 15 0.73 -16.21 -18.11
C SER A 15 0.61 -16.29 -16.59
N SER A 16 1.23 -15.36 -15.87
CA SER A 16 1.12 -15.25 -14.41
C SER A 16 -0.32 -15.01 -13.95
N CYS A 17 -1.04 -14.07 -14.57
CA CYS A 17 -2.44 -13.83 -14.23
C CYS A 17 -3.31 -15.05 -14.52
N LYS A 18 -3.03 -15.77 -15.62
CA LYS A 18 -3.75 -17.02 -15.92
C LYS A 18 -3.50 -18.07 -14.83
N ALA A 19 -2.25 -18.29 -14.43
CA ALA A 19 -1.90 -19.26 -13.38
C ALA A 19 -2.47 -18.90 -12.00
N PHE A 20 -2.46 -17.62 -11.59
CA PHE A 20 -3.07 -17.24 -10.31
C PHE A 20 -4.59 -17.45 -10.28
N ASN A 21 -5.23 -17.53 -11.44
CA ASN A 21 -6.68 -17.68 -11.57
C ASN A 21 -7.09 -19.02 -12.21
N GLY A 22 -6.16 -19.97 -12.43
CA GLY A 22 -6.47 -21.27 -13.05
C GLY A 22 -7.11 -21.18 -14.44
N LEU A 23 -6.74 -20.18 -15.25
CA LEU A 23 -7.35 -19.94 -16.57
C LEU A 23 -6.66 -20.77 -17.66
N ASN A 24 -7.40 -21.10 -18.72
CA ASN A 24 -6.88 -21.74 -19.94
C ASN A 24 -6.04 -23.01 -19.67
N GLY A 25 -6.42 -23.82 -18.68
CA GLY A 25 -5.72 -25.06 -18.32
C GLY A 25 -4.38 -24.84 -17.59
N THR A 26 -4.06 -23.61 -17.18
CA THR A 26 -2.89 -23.34 -16.33
C THR A 26 -3.14 -23.83 -14.89
N PRO A 27 -2.07 -24.14 -14.11
CA PRO A 27 -2.22 -24.46 -12.69
C PRO A 27 -2.99 -23.37 -11.97
N ASN A 28 -3.85 -23.73 -11.02
CA ASN A 28 -4.53 -22.78 -10.17
C ASN A 28 -3.68 -22.52 -8.91
N LEU A 29 -2.75 -21.57 -9.00
CA LEU A 29 -1.86 -21.22 -7.89
C LEU A 29 -2.58 -20.46 -6.77
N GLY A 30 -3.77 -19.94 -7.05
CA GLY A 30 -4.53 -19.10 -6.16
C GLY A 30 -4.10 -17.62 -6.19
N PRO A 31 -5.00 -16.73 -5.74
CA PRO A 31 -4.76 -15.30 -5.76
C PRO A 31 -3.80 -14.88 -4.64
N ASN A 32 -2.67 -14.26 -4.96
CA ASN A 32 -1.69 -13.79 -3.97
C ASN A 32 -1.52 -12.26 -3.99
N VAL A 33 -1.13 -11.68 -2.85
CA VAL A 33 -0.71 -10.28 -2.79
C VAL A 33 0.65 -10.13 -3.45
N GLY A 34 0.77 -9.18 -4.38
CA GLY A 34 2.03 -8.85 -5.03
C GLY A 34 2.49 -7.46 -4.62
N CYS A 35 3.69 -7.34 -4.05
CA CYS A 35 4.28 -6.06 -3.67
C CYS A 35 5.58 -5.82 -4.45
N SER A 36 5.87 -4.56 -4.75
CA SER A 36 7.13 -4.15 -5.36
C SER A 36 7.67 -2.90 -4.67
N GLN A 37 8.99 -2.83 -4.49
CA GLN A 37 9.66 -1.64 -3.97
C GLN A 37 9.51 -0.49 -4.98
N ARG A 38 9.15 0.68 -4.48
CA ARG A 38 8.83 1.89 -5.26
C ARG A 38 9.41 3.14 -4.61
N GLU A 39 10.53 3.00 -3.91
CA GLU A 39 11.12 4.13 -3.19
C GLU A 39 11.73 5.18 -4.12
N THR A 40 12.20 4.75 -5.28
CA THR A 40 12.78 5.61 -6.33
C THR A 40 11.77 5.95 -7.43
N ASP A 41 10.48 5.63 -7.26
CA ASP A 41 9.48 5.96 -8.28
C ASP A 41 9.38 7.48 -8.41
N PRO A 42 9.70 8.07 -9.58
CA PRO A 42 9.91 9.51 -9.68
C PRO A 42 8.61 10.31 -9.51
N ARG A 43 7.44 9.66 -9.59
CA ARG A 43 6.14 10.30 -9.32
C ARG A 43 5.93 10.59 -7.85
N ALA A 44 6.52 9.79 -6.96
CA ALA A 44 6.31 9.84 -5.53
C ALA A 44 7.44 9.09 -4.82
N PRO A 45 8.64 9.70 -4.70
CA PRO A 45 9.76 9.04 -4.05
C PRO A 45 9.56 9.06 -2.53
N TYR A 46 9.09 7.95 -1.99
CA TYR A 46 8.95 7.70 -0.55
C TYR A 46 9.96 6.63 -0.16
N LEU A 47 10.93 6.94 0.71
CA LEU A 47 11.94 5.96 1.13
C LEU A 47 11.30 4.70 1.73
N ASN A 48 11.81 3.52 1.38
CA ASN A 48 11.27 2.23 1.81
C ASN A 48 9.79 1.98 1.41
N ASN A 49 9.29 2.67 0.38
CA ASN A 49 7.91 2.50 -0.08
C ASN A 49 7.72 1.22 -0.89
N PHE A 50 6.56 0.59 -0.69
CA PHE A 50 6.12 -0.58 -1.43
C PHE A 50 4.73 -0.34 -1.99
N TRP A 51 4.53 -0.68 -3.26
CA TRP A 51 3.20 -0.73 -3.85
C TRP A 51 2.75 -2.18 -3.93
N CYS A 52 1.65 -2.45 -3.24
CA CYS A 52 1.03 -3.77 -3.18
C CYS A 52 -0.27 -3.79 -3.99
N SER A 53 -0.46 -4.86 -4.74
CA SER A 53 -1.71 -5.18 -5.42
C SER A 53 -2.39 -6.31 -4.67
N PHE A 54 -3.61 -6.04 -4.21
CA PHE A 54 -4.45 -7.01 -3.50
C PHE A 54 -5.44 -7.64 -4.49
N PRO A 55 -5.42 -8.97 -4.69
CA PRO A 55 -6.22 -9.61 -5.71
C PRO A 55 -7.71 -9.60 -5.33
N GLY A 56 -8.47 -8.73 -5.99
CA GLY A 56 -9.92 -8.71 -5.89
C GLY A 56 -10.60 -9.77 -6.77
N PRO A 57 -11.92 -9.98 -6.62
CA PRO A 57 -12.63 -10.99 -7.38
C PRO A 57 -12.64 -10.68 -8.89
N CYS A 58 -12.69 -11.74 -9.70
CA CYS A 58 -12.78 -11.69 -11.16
C CYS A 58 -11.68 -10.78 -11.77
N ALA A 59 -10.41 -10.97 -11.36
CA ALA A 59 -9.27 -10.14 -11.76
C ALA A 59 -8.92 -10.20 -13.26
N GLN A 60 -9.52 -11.13 -14.00
CA GLN A 60 -9.36 -11.31 -15.44
C GLN A 60 -10.31 -10.46 -16.28
N LYS A 61 -11.27 -9.75 -15.66
CA LYS A 61 -12.26 -8.89 -16.34
C LYS A 61 -12.15 -7.44 -15.92
N TYR A 62 -12.51 -6.52 -16.82
CA TYR A 62 -12.62 -5.11 -16.45
C TYR A 62 -13.78 -4.89 -15.47
N ARG A 63 -13.71 -3.84 -14.65
CA ARG A 63 -14.72 -3.53 -13.61
C ARG A 63 -16.16 -3.65 -14.10
N LYS A 64 -16.46 -3.15 -15.30
CA LYS A 64 -17.81 -3.18 -15.91
C LYS A 64 -18.29 -4.58 -16.31
N GLU A 65 -17.37 -5.54 -16.44
CA GLU A 65 -17.62 -6.91 -16.90
C GLU A 65 -17.60 -7.93 -15.75
N LYS A 66 -17.38 -7.49 -14.50
CA LYS A 66 -17.31 -8.36 -13.32
C LYS A 66 -18.71 -8.71 -12.81
N THR A 67 -19.32 -9.74 -13.40
CA THR A 67 -20.64 -10.25 -13.00
C THR A 67 -20.59 -10.97 -11.64
N PRO A 68 -21.74 -11.15 -10.96
CA PRO A 68 -21.82 -11.95 -9.73
C PRO A 68 -21.28 -13.38 -9.93
N GLU A 69 -21.57 -14.01 -11.07
CA GLU A 69 -21.14 -15.37 -11.39
C GLU A 69 -19.61 -15.44 -11.51
N CYS A 70 -18.99 -14.46 -12.19
CA CYS A 70 -17.53 -14.40 -12.28
C CYS A 70 -16.88 -14.17 -10.91
N ARG A 71 -17.49 -13.35 -10.06
CA ARG A 71 -16.97 -13.08 -8.71
C ARG A 71 -17.12 -14.30 -7.80
N ALA A 72 -18.18 -15.08 -7.95
CA ALA A 72 -18.37 -16.33 -7.23
C ALA A 72 -17.38 -17.40 -7.69
N GLN A 73 -17.13 -17.50 -9.00
CA GLN A 73 -16.16 -18.44 -9.56
C GLN A 73 -14.70 -18.06 -9.24
N TYR A 74 -14.40 -16.76 -9.22
CA TYR A 74 -13.07 -16.21 -8.94
C TYR A 74 -13.17 -15.18 -7.81
N PRO A 75 -13.21 -15.61 -6.53
CA PRO A 75 -13.45 -14.73 -5.38
C PRO A 75 -12.29 -13.78 -5.07
N GLY A 76 -11.09 -14.02 -5.62
CA GLY A 76 -9.88 -13.29 -5.26
C GLY A 76 -9.33 -13.76 -3.91
N GLY A 77 -8.44 -12.97 -3.30
CA GLY A 77 -7.70 -13.38 -2.11
C GLY A 77 -8.25 -12.87 -0.77
N LEU A 78 -9.31 -12.06 -0.79
CA LEU A 78 -9.83 -11.44 0.44
C LEU A 78 -10.57 -12.47 1.29
N CYS A 79 -10.10 -12.68 2.50
CA CYS A 79 -10.78 -13.47 3.52
C CYS A 79 -12.09 -12.78 3.96
N PRO A 80 -13.10 -13.55 4.40
CA PRO A 80 -14.24 -12.98 5.11
C PRO A 80 -13.78 -12.08 6.27
N MET A 81 -14.49 -10.99 6.51
CA MET A 81 -14.10 -10.03 7.56
C MET A 81 -13.97 -10.72 8.91
N GLY A 82 -12.80 -10.56 9.56
CA GLY A 82 -12.49 -11.19 10.84
C GLY A 82 -11.89 -12.60 10.74
N VAL A 83 -11.81 -13.19 9.55
CA VAL A 83 -11.16 -14.49 9.33
C VAL A 83 -9.69 -14.28 8.95
N GLN A 84 -8.80 -15.05 9.59
CA GLN A 84 -7.37 -15.01 9.28
C GLN A 84 -7.07 -15.74 7.96
N PRO A 85 -6.09 -15.27 7.17
CA PRO A 85 -5.64 -15.98 5.97
C PRO A 85 -5.11 -17.38 6.29
N ASP A 86 -5.51 -18.35 5.48
CA ASP A 86 -5.03 -19.74 5.56
C ASP A 86 -4.10 -20.10 4.39
N GLY A 87 -3.99 -19.21 3.40
CA GLY A 87 -3.17 -19.41 2.20
C GLY A 87 -3.80 -20.32 1.15
N GLY A 88 -4.97 -20.91 1.42
CA GLY A 88 -5.69 -21.80 0.51
C GLY A 88 -7.03 -21.21 0.07
N ASN A 89 -7.95 -20.99 1.01
CA ASN A 89 -9.26 -20.42 0.72
C ASN A 89 -9.17 -18.91 0.47
N CYS A 90 -8.26 -18.24 1.20
CA CYS A 90 -7.99 -16.82 1.05
C CYS A 90 -6.57 -16.48 1.52
N THR A 91 -6.02 -15.37 1.03
CA THR A 91 -4.59 -15.06 1.18
C THR A 91 -4.31 -13.74 1.87
N PHE A 92 -5.32 -12.88 2.05
CA PHE A 92 -5.16 -11.66 2.83
C PHE A 92 -6.45 -11.28 3.54
N SER A 93 -6.27 -10.57 4.65
CA SER A 93 -7.34 -9.91 5.38
C SER A 93 -6.92 -8.48 5.67
N TYR A 94 -7.87 -7.62 6.03
CA TYR A 94 -7.55 -6.28 6.51
C TYR A 94 -8.49 -5.92 7.66
N LYS A 95 -8.01 -5.00 8.50
CA LYS A 95 -8.80 -4.38 9.55
C LYS A 95 -8.78 -2.88 9.33
N ILE A 96 -9.96 -2.27 9.31
CA ILE A 96 -10.06 -0.81 9.28
C ILE A 96 -9.75 -0.31 10.69
N LEU A 97 -8.70 0.48 10.82
CA LEU A 97 -8.31 1.08 12.10
C LEU A 97 -9.04 2.40 12.34
N GLY A 98 -9.30 3.18 11.28
CA GLY A 98 -9.97 4.48 11.39
C GLY A 98 -9.90 5.25 10.08
N PHE A 99 -10.07 6.57 10.16
CA PHE A 99 -10.04 7.47 9.01
C PHE A 99 -9.36 8.80 9.37
N LEU A 100 -8.90 9.51 8.34
CA LEU A 100 -8.47 10.90 8.41
C LEU A 100 -9.18 11.67 7.31
N LYS A 101 -9.64 12.89 7.62
CA LYS A 101 -10.09 13.81 6.59
C LYS A 101 -8.85 14.39 5.89
N LEU A 102 -8.80 14.29 4.57
CA LEU A 102 -7.70 14.84 3.79
C LEU A 102 -7.62 16.35 3.96
N ASP A 103 -8.74 17.05 3.96
CA ASP A 103 -8.82 18.52 4.12
C ASP A 103 -8.13 19.01 5.39
N ASP A 104 -8.27 18.27 6.49
CA ASP A 104 -7.58 18.57 7.75
C ASP A 104 -6.07 18.24 7.68
N LEU A 105 -5.72 17.10 7.06
CA LEU A 105 -4.34 16.64 6.92
C LEU A 105 -3.52 17.59 6.06
N VAL A 106 -4.05 17.98 4.89
CA VAL A 106 -3.36 18.87 3.94
C VAL A 106 -3.44 20.34 4.35
N GLY A 107 -4.31 20.67 5.33
CA GLY A 107 -4.40 21.99 5.95
C GLY A 107 -5.44 22.93 5.34
N ILE A 108 -6.31 22.46 4.45
CA ILE A 108 -7.41 23.26 3.87
C ILE A 108 -8.29 23.84 4.98
N THR A 109 -8.60 23.07 6.02
CA THR A 109 -9.42 23.57 7.13
C THR A 109 -8.72 24.64 7.96
N LYS A 110 -7.39 24.56 8.07
CA LYS A 110 -6.57 25.60 8.73
C LYS A 110 -6.48 26.90 7.92
N MET A 111 -6.75 26.84 6.62
CA MET A 111 -6.85 28.04 5.76
C MET A 111 -8.21 28.74 5.87
N GLY A 112 -9.13 28.23 6.70
CA GLY A 112 -10.45 28.84 6.95
C GLY A 112 -11.57 28.32 6.06
N PHE A 113 -11.33 27.25 5.29
CA PHE A 113 -12.36 26.59 4.47
C PHE A 113 -12.97 25.40 5.22
N ALA A 114 -14.26 25.15 5.02
CA ALA A 114 -14.97 24.03 5.61
C ALA A 114 -14.53 22.68 5.02
N ASP A 115 -14.23 22.65 3.72
CA ASP A 115 -13.83 21.47 2.97
C ASP A 115 -13.10 21.84 1.66
N TYR A 116 -12.59 20.82 0.96
CA TYR A 116 -11.96 20.97 -0.36
C TYR A 116 -12.87 21.66 -1.39
N LYS A 117 -14.19 21.41 -1.33
CA LYS A 117 -15.14 21.99 -2.28
C LYS A 117 -15.19 23.51 -2.13
N GLN A 118 -15.35 24.02 -0.91
CA GLN A 118 -15.37 25.46 -0.65
C GLN A 118 -14.05 26.13 -1.03
N PHE A 119 -12.93 25.46 -0.75
CA PHE A 119 -11.61 25.93 -1.16
C PHE A 119 -11.53 26.12 -2.69
N CYS A 120 -11.97 25.12 -3.48
CA CYS A 120 -12.00 25.21 -4.93
C CYS A 120 -12.99 26.25 -5.46
N GLU A 121 -14.20 26.34 -4.90
CA GLU A 121 -15.21 27.33 -5.28
C GLU A 121 -14.73 28.78 -5.03
N SER A 122 -13.81 28.95 -4.07
CA SER A 122 -13.16 30.23 -3.78
C SER A 122 -11.93 30.51 -4.67
N GLY A 123 -11.69 29.67 -5.69
CA GLY A 123 -10.54 29.80 -6.60
C GLY A 123 -9.25 29.16 -6.09
N GLY A 124 -9.30 28.39 -5.00
CA GLY A 124 -8.17 27.65 -4.46
C GLY A 124 -7.71 26.51 -5.37
N VAL A 125 -6.39 26.30 -5.42
CA VAL A 125 -5.76 25.22 -6.19
C VAL A 125 -4.91 24.39 -5.25
N GLU A 126 -5.33 23.15 -4.97
CA GLU A 126 -4.60 22.27 -4.05
C GLU A 126 -3.31 21.77 -4.68
N PHE A 127 -3.40 21.26 -5.92
CA PHE A 127 -2.26 20.75 -6.66
C PHE A 127 -2.51 20.84 -8.16
N LYS A 128 -1.72 21.65 -8.84
CA LYS A 128 -1.65 21.78 -10.29
C LYS A 128 -0.20 21.55 -10.71
N ALA A 129 0.01 20.47 -11.46
CA ALA A 129 1.33 20.07 -11.89
C ALA A 129 1.29 19.37 -13.25
N ARG A 130 2.39 19.45 -13.98
CA ARG A 130 2.61 18.75 -15.24
C ARG A 130 3.46 17.51 -14.99
N ASN A 131 2.96 16.34 -15.41
CA ASN A 131 3.74 15.10 -15.36
C ASN A 131 4.84 15.12 -16.43
N THR A 132 6.08 14.89 -16.04
CA THR A 132 7.25 14.92 -16.94
C THR A 132 7.73 13.53 -17.37
N GLY A 133 7.07 12.46 -16.91
CA GLY A 133 7.55 11.09 -17.00
C GLY A 133 8.62 10.75 -15.94
N GLN A 134 9.28 11.77 -15.39
CA GLN A 134 10.28 11.69 -14.33
C GLN A 134 9.83 12.47 -13.07
N GLY A 135 8.51 12.53 -12.86
CA GLY A 135 7.90 13.22 -11.72
C GLY A 135 6.96 14.32 -12.16
N PHE A 136 6.91 15.39 -11.37
CA PHE A 136 5.98 16.50 -11.52
C PHE A 136 6.72 17.84 -11.52
N GLU A 137 6.42 18.68 -12.50
CA GLU A 137 6.70 20.11 -12.44
C GLU A 137 5.47 20.80 -11.83
N VAL A 138 5.62 21.37 -10.64
CA VAL A 138 4.51 21.99 -9.91
C VAL A 138 4.31 23.43 -10.39
N GLU A 139 3.12 23.73 -10.91
CA GLU A 139 2.73 25.08 -11.33
C GLU A 139 2.14 25.87 -10.16
N GLN A 140 1.26 25.22 -9.38
CA GLN A 140 0.60 25.81 -8.23
C GLN A 140 0.23 24.71 -7.25
N SER A 141 0.42 24.96 -5.95
CA SER A 141 -0.01 24.02 -4.92
C SER A 141 -0.14 24.72 -3.57
N ILE A 142 -0.86 24.09 -2.65
CA ILE A 142 -0.74 24.39 -1.22
C ILE A 142 0.59 23.89 -0.67
N ASP A 143 1.02 24.43 0.48
CA ASP A 143 2.31 24.11 1.09
C ASP A 143 2.54 22.61 1.28
N PHE A 144 1.48 21.87 1.62
CA PHE A 144 1.55 20.42 1.80
C PHE A 144 2.13 19.73 0.54
N TRP A 145 1.79 20.17 -0.67
CA TRP A 145 2.19 19.52 -1.93
C TRP A 145 3.35 20.19 -2.67
N ARG A 146 3.95 21.24 -2.11
CA ARG A 146 4.96 22.09 -2.78
C ARG A 146 6.11 21.31 -3.42
N ASN A 147 6.66 20.32 -2.72
CA ASN A 147 7.80 19.51 -3.16
C ASN A 147 7.41 18.01 -3.23
N PRO A 148 6.69 17.55 -4.26
CA PRO A 148 6.19 16.17 -4.30
C PRO A 148 7.28 15.14 -4.64
N GLY A 149 8.36 15.58 -5.31
CA GLY A 149 9.52 14.77 -5.65
C GLY A 149 10.63 14.76 -4.59
N ASP A 150 10.45 15.45 -3.46
CA ASP A 150 11.45 15.51 -2.38
C ASP A 150 11.19 14.38 -1.35
N PRO A 151 12.10 13.40 -1.18
CA PRO A 151 11.94 12.31 -0.24
C PRO A 151 11.80 12.76 1.22
N ASN A 152 12.46 13.84 1.64
CA ASN A 152 12.35 14.37 3.00
C ASN A 152 10.99 15.03 3.21
N ALA A 153 10.49 15.76 2.21
CA ALA A 153 9.13 16.31 2.27
C ALA A 153 8.09 15.17 2.35
N ASN A 154 8.26 14.10 1.59
CA ASN A 154 7.42 12.91 1.61
C ASN A 154 7.47 12.14 2.95
N ALA A 155 8.65 12.04 3.57
CA ALA A 155 8.81 11.52 4.92
C ALA A 155 8.07 12.39 5.95
N GLY A 156 8.18 13.72 5.83
CA GLY A 156 7.45 14.68 6.66
C GLY A 156 5.93 14.55 6.53
N ARG A 157 5.40 14.39 5.32
CA ARG A 157 3.96 14.14 5.07
C ARG A 157 3.48 12.85 5.74
N SER A 158 4.25 11.77 5.59
CA SER A 158 3.93 10.48 6.23
C SER A 158 3.92 10.61 7.76
N ALA A 159 4.93 11.29 8.33
CA ALA A 159 5.01 11.54 9.76
C ALA A 159 3.84 12.41 10.27
N GLN A 160 3.47 13.46 9.53
CA GLN A 160 2.31 14.30 9.84
C GLN A 160 1.01 13.50 9.83
N MET A 161 0.81 12.61 8.85
CA MET A 161 -0.35 11.73 8.76
C MET A 161 -0.44 10.80 9.98
N VAL A 162 0.66 10.12 10.33
CA VAL A 162 0.72 9.23 11.50
C VAL A 162 0.49 10.00 12.81
N GLY A 163 1.13 11.16 12.96
CA GLY A 163 0.98 12.01 14.14
C GLY A 163 -0.45 12.51 14.33
N MET A 164 -1.06 13.00 13.26
CA MET A 164 -2.45 13.46 13.28
C MET A 164 -3.42 12.31 13.58
N TYR A 165 -3.23 11.14 12.96
CA TYR A 165 -4.04 9.95 13.24
C TYR A 165 -4.01 9.60 14.73
N ASN A 166 -2.82 9.45 15.30
CA ASN A 166 -2.66 9.05 16.69
C ASN A 166 -3.17 10.11 17.67
N TYR A 167 -3.07 11.40 17.33
CA TYR A 167 -3.69 12.48 18.10
C TYR A 167 -5.23 12.38 18.10
N LEU A 168 -5.86 12.12 16.94
CA LEU A 168 -7.31 11.95 16.89
C LEU A 168 -7.79 10.76 17.72
N VAL A 169 -7.06 9.64 17.67
CA VAL A 169 -7.36 8.48 18.50
C VAL A 169 -7.24 8.82 19.99
N SER A 170 -6.15 9.47 20.42
CA SER A 170 -5.92 9.76 21.84
C SER A 170 -6.81 10.88 22.40
N SER A 171 -7.27 11.81 21.55
CA SER A 171 -8.16 12.90 21.93
C SER A 171 -9.61 12.47 22.22
N GLY A 172 -9.98 11.23 21.87
CA GLY A 172 -11.33 10.70 22.10
C GLY A 172 -12.41 11.25 21.16
N VAL A 173 -12.05 12.07 20.17
CA VAL A 173 -12.97 12.64 19.17
C VAL A 173 -13.64 11.55 18.32
N SER A 174 -12.95 10.43 18.12
CA SER A 174 -13.43 9.30 17.30
C SER A 174 -13.33 7.98 18.09
N PRO A 175 -14.36 7.60 18.88
CA PRO A 175 -14.27 6.47 19.82
C PRO A 175 -14.09 5.10 19.14
N ASN A 176 -14.39 5.00 17.83
CA ASN A 176 -14.25 3.77 17.06
C ASN A 176 -12.89 3.65 16.35
N MET A 177 -12.00 4.65 16.46
CA MET A 177 -10.67 4.58 15.87
C MET A 177 -9.71 3.84 16.81
N ILE A 178 -8.84 3.03 16.22
CA ILE A 178 -7.86 2.19 16.91
C ILE A 178 -6.47 2.76 16.65
N PRO A 179 -5.58 2.89 17.65
CA PRO A 179 -4.24 3.41 17.43
C PRO A 179 -3.49 2.66 16.32
N LEU A 180 -2.66 3.37 15.56
CA LEU A 180 -1.69 2.70 14.70
C LEU A 180 -0.72 1.93 15.61
N PRO A 181 -0.42 0.65 15.31
CA PRO A 181 0.52 -0.12 16.10
C PRO A 181 1.92 0.46 15.96
N ASP A 182 2.72 0.52 17.03
CA ASP A 182 4.09 0.97 16.90
C ASP A 182 4.94 -0.03 16.10
N VAL A 183 5.95 0.48 15.40
CA VAL A 183 6.78 -0.34 14.49
C VAL A 183 7.52 -1.45 15.23
N ALA A 184 7.91 -1.24 16.49
CA ALA A 184 8.63 -2.25 17.27
C ALA A 184 7.71 -3.42 17.65
N THR A 185 6.49 -3.14 18.12
CA THR A 185 5.45 -4.13 18.40
C THR A 185 5.04 -4.85 17.12
N LEU A 186 4.88 -4.14 16.00
CA LEU A 186 4.64 -4.78 14.70
C LEU A 186 5.74 -5.78 14.36
N THR A 187 7.00 -5.38 14.49
CA THR A 187 8.14 -6.26 14.18
C THR A 187 8.22 -7.45 15.12
N ALA A 188 7.94 -7.27 16.42
CA ALA A 188 7.92 -8.35 17.40
C ALA A 188 6.78 -9.36 17.17
N ASN A 189 5.63 -8.92 16.67
CA ASN A 189 4.47 -9.77 16.39
C ASN A 189 4.61 -10.56 15.07
N ASN A 190 5.57 -10.20 14.21
CA ASN A 190 5.81 -10.92 12.98
C ASN A 190 6.85 -12.05 13.19
N PRO A 191 6.68 -13.22 12.53
CA PRO A 191 7.69 -14.29 12.56
C PRO A 191 9.02 -13.78 11.99
N LYS A 192 10.13 -14.39 12.38
CA LYS A 192 11.44 -13.96 11.88
C LYS A 192 11.50 -14.13 10.36
N CYS A 193 12.23 -13.24 9.67
CA CYS A 193 12.21 -13.24 8.21
C CYS A 193 12.65 -14.57 7.58
N TYR A 194 13.62 -15.27 8.18
CA TYR A 194 14.08 -16.57 7.69
C TYR A 194 13.05 -17.71 7.88
N GLU A 195 12.04 -17.52 8.74
CA GLU A 195 10.99 -18.53 8.98
C GLU A 195 9.97 -18.53 7.83
N ASN A 196 9.67 -17.37 7.25
CA ASN A 196 8.60 -17.21 6.27
C ASN A 196 9.03 -16.62 4.91
N SER A 197 10.32 -16.39 4.69
CA SER A 197 10.87 -15.98 3.38
C SER A 197 12.03 -16.90 2.96
N GLY A 198 11.87 -17.55 1.80
CA GLY A 198 12.90 -18.41 1.22
C GLY A 198 14.19 -17.64 0.87
N MET A 199 14.05 -16.39 0.39
CA MET A 199 15.19 -15.49 0.17
C MET A 199 15.96 -15.24 1.47
N CYS A 200 15.25 -14.94 2.56
CA CYS A 200 15.87 -14.62 3.84
C CYS A 200 16.45 -15.83 4.58
N ARG A 201 15.96 -17.04 4.29
CA ARG A 201 16.54 -18.27 4.82
C ARG A 201 17.98 -18.48 4.37
N HIS A 202 18.34 -17.98 3.20
CA HIS A 202 19.67 -18.17 2.60
C HIS A 202 20.48 -16.87 2.50
N ALA A 203 19.96 -15.75 3.02
CA ALA A 203 20.60 -14.45 2.96
C ALA A 203 21.91 -14.41 3.77
N GLN A 204 23.03 -14.07 3.12
CA GLN A 204 24.37 -14.08 3.72
C GLN A 204 24.46 -13.15 4.95
N TYR A 205 23.83 -11.99 4.89
CA TYR A 205 23.81 -11.00 5.97
C TYR A 205 22.48 -11.00 6.74
N GLY A 206 21.59 -11.95 6.45
CA GLY A 206 20.26 -12.01 7.03
C GLY A 206 19.29 -11.03 6.40
N CYS A 207 18.12 -10.91 7.03
CA CYS A 207 17.07 -9.98 6.62
C CYS A 207 16.59 -9.14 7.80
N ARG A 208 15.92 -8.03 7.48
CA ARG A 208 15.24 -7.18 8.47
C ARG A 208 13.86 -6.74 7.99
N ARG A 209 13.07 -6.22 8.93
CA ARG A 209 11.84 -5.47 8.67
C ARG A 209 12.04 -4.00 9.04
N SER A 210 11.38 -3.12 8.31
CA SER A 210 11.40 -1.69 8.59
C SER A 210 10.05 -1.05 8.33
N GLY A 211 9.78 0.04 9.05
CA GLY A 211 8.56 0.84 8.88
C GLY A 211 7.26 0.07 9.11
N TYR A 212 6.15 0.58 8.60
CA TYR A 212 4.83 -0.07 8.75
C TYR A 212 4.56 -1.19 7.75
N SER A 213 5.35 -1.29 6.67
CA SER A 213 5.15 -2.34 5.65
C SER A 213 5.51 -3.73 6.17
N GLN A 214 6.45 -3.82 7.11
CA GLN A 214 6.88 -5.08 7.73
C GLN A 214 7.30 -6.16 6.72
N ILE A 215 7.69 -5.73 5.51
CA ILE A 215 8.21 -6.60 4.46
C ILE A 215 9.66 -6.97 4.80
N CYS A 216 10.00 -8.24 4.65
CA CYS A 216 11.36 -8.72 4.81
C CYS A 216 12.24 -8.26 3.64
N THR A 217 13.33 -7.58 3.98
CA THR A 217 14.32 -7.11 3.01
C THR A 217 15.68 -7.71 3.38
N GLU A 218 16.38 -8.22 2.38
CA GLU A 218 17.76 -8.71 2.53
C GLU A 218 18.70 -7.57 2.92
N CYS A 219 19.61 -7.87 3.83
CA CYS A 219 20.59 -6.92 4.30
C CYS A 219 21.88 -6.94 3.49
N SER A 220 22.57 -5.81 3.47
CA SER A 220 23.96 -5.70 3.04
C SER A 220 24.93 -5.85 4.22
N ALA A 221 26.22 -5.98 3.93
CA ALA A 221 27.27 -6.03 4.95
C ALA A 221 27.27 -4.75 5.82
N GLY A 222 27.24 -4.92 7.15
CA GLY A 222 27.30 -3.81 8.10
C GLY A 222 25.97 -3.12 8.41
N GLU A 223 24.85 -3.57 7.82
CA GLU A 223 23.52 -3.09 8.21
C GLU A 223 23.13 -3.57 9.61
N SER A 224 22.45 -2.69 10.36
CA SER A 224 21.96 -2.99 11.71
C SER A 224 20.57 -3.62 11.70
N GLY A 225 20.26 -4.40 12.74
CA GLY A 225 18.95 -5.04 12.92
C GLY A 225 18.69 -6.23 11.98
N CYS A 226 19.73 -6.78 11.37
CA CYS A 226 19.65 -7.92 10.46
C CYS A 226 19.74 -9.24 11.21
N GLU A 227 18.80 -10.14 10.96
CA GLU A 227 18.75 -11.46 11.58
C GLU A 227 18.98 -12.56 10.54
N LYS A 228 19.93 -13.45 10.83
CA LYS A 228 20.25 -14.62 10.00
C LYS A 228 19.45 -15.83 10.43
N ALA A 229 19.21 -16.74 9.49
CA ALA A 229 18.79 -18.09 9.85
C ALA A 229 19.84 -18.73 10.77
N PRO A 230 19.42 -19.48 11.80
CA PRO A 230 20.33 -20.35 12.56
C PRO A 230 21.09 -21.29 11.62
N ALA A 231 22.33 -21.62 12.00
CA ALA A 231 23.18 -22.57 11.27
C ALA A 231 22.66 -24.01 11.36
#